data_AF-A0A383BDA7-F1
#
_entry.id   AF-A0A383BDA7-F1
#
_cell.length_a   1.000
_cell.length_b   1.000
_cell.length_c   1.000
_cell.angle_alpha   90.00
_cell.angle_beta   90.00
_cell.angle_gamma   90.00
#
_symmetry.space_group_name_H-M   'P 1'
#
loop_
_entity.id
_entity.type
_entity.pdbx_description
1 polymer ?
#
loop_
_entity_poly.entity_id
_entity_poly.type
_entity_poly.pdbx_seq_one_letter_code
_entity_poly.pdbx_strand_id
1 'polypeptide(L)'
;MKNILHIILISIISLIVISCAKKSDSSSSSTCTSSDVSFLAVGASGTLLTSADGTCWTAQTSGTTNNLRAFAIKPSTIGVVVGYSGTILTTTDGTTWTSRTSGTSNDINNVHYNSAGFVAVGDSGTLLTSSDGITWTDKTSSCGMTENLWGISSNSTVGVAVGDNGSIYTSADAGDNCTKRTSGITSEFNGLLYGNSTFVAVGYSGTILTSDNGTTWTSRTSGTSN
;
A
#
# COMPACT_ATOMS: atom_id res chain seq x y z
N MET A 1 11.42 -25.09 15.40
CA MET A 1 10.50 -24.39 16.33
C MET A 1 9.63 -23.48 15.47
N LYS A 2 8.31 -23.51 15.66
CA LYS A 2 7.32 -22.83 14.81
C LYS A 2 7.49 -21.31 14.94
N ASN A 3 7.73 -20.63 13.82
CA ASN A 3 7.70 -19.17 13.78
C ASN A 3 6.23 -18.72 13.78
N ILE A 4 5.77 -18.15 14.88
CA ILE A 4 4.44 -17.55 14.99
C ILE A 4 4.60 -16.06 14.68
N LEU A 5 4.08 -15.67 13.51
CA LEU A 5 3.97 -14.27 13.10
C LEU A 5 2.94 -13.56 14.00
N HIS A 6 3.39 -12.62 14.82
CA HIS A 6 2.51 -11.72 15.55
C HIS A 6 2.34 -10.45 14.74
N ILE A 7 1.17 -10.28 14.11
CA ILE A 7 0.78 -9.03 13.46
C ILE A 7 0.10 -8.18 14.53
N ILE A 8 0.80 -7.19 15.07
CA ILE A 8 0.19 -6.18 15.95
C ILE A 8 -0.09 -4.96 15.07
N LEU A 9 -1.34 -4.86 14.59
CA LEU A 9 -1.89 -3.65 13.99
C LEU A 9 -2.31 -2.71 15.13
N ILE A 10 -1.49 -1.71 15.42
CA ILE A 10 -1.95 -0.55 16.19
C ILE A 10 -2.31 0.53 15.17
N SER A 11 -3.61 0.79 15.08
CA SER A 11 -4.20 1.90 14.36
C SER A 11 -3.84 3.22 15.03
N ILE A 12 -3.77 4.26 14.21
CA ILE A 12 -3.56 5.69 14.50
C ILE A 12 -2.08 6.11 14.40
N ILE A 13 -1.77 6.79 13.29
CA ILE A 13 -0.51 7.46 12.91
C ILE A 13 0.55 6.52 12.30
N SER A 14 0.57 6.52 10.96
CA SER A 14 1.73 6.36 10.07
C SER A 14 2.98 5.69 10.67
N LEU A 15 2.98 4.34 10.72
CA LEU A 15 4.21 3.54 10.62
C LEU A 15 3.83 2.06 10.39
N ILE A 16 4.08 1.52 9.19
CA ILE A 16 4.15 0.07 8.99
C ILE A 16 5.64 -0.27 8.91
N VAL A 17 6.20 -0.80 10.00
CA VAL A 17 7.51 -1.45 9.99
C VAL A 17 7.27 -2.95 9.92
N ILE A 18 7.63 -3.58 8.81
CA ILE A 18 7.83 -5.03 8.75
C ILE A 18 9.33 -5.24 8.89
N SER A 19 9.79 -5.79 10.01
CA SER A 19 11.19 -6.23 10.16
C SER A 19 11.27 -7.65 10.70
N CYS A 20 12.08 -8.46 10.03
CA CYS A 20 12.63 -9.72 10.52
C CYS A 20 14.14 -9.65 10.31
N ALA A 21 14.90 -9.42 11.38
CA ALA A 21 16.36 -9.55 11.36
C ALA A 21 16.83 -10.34 12.59
N LYS A 22 17.77 -11.28 12.37
CA LYS A 22 18.47 -11.97 13.46
C LYS A 22 19.45 -11.00 14.11
N LYS A 23 19.37 -10.86 15.43
CA LYS A 23 20.31 -10.11 16.25
C LYS A 23 21.70 -10.76 16.19
N SER A 24 22.71 -10.07 15.67
CA SER A 24 24.12 -10.35 15.98
C SER A 24 24.60 -9.31 16.99
N ASP A 25 25.02 -9.77 18.16
CA ASP A 25 25.59 -8.91 19.20
C ASP A 25 27.01 -8.48 18.80
N SER A 26 27.19 -7.20 18.46
CA SER A 26 28.48 -6.53 18.61
C SER A 26 28.27 -5.04 18.85
N SER A 27 28.72 -4.57 20.02
CA SER A 27 28.81 -3.16 20.39
C SER A 27 29.87 -2.48 19.52
N SER A 28 29.47 -1.92 18.40
CA SER A 28 30.21 -0.89 17.69
C SER A 28 29.29 0.30 17.50
N SER A 29 29.82 1.51 17.75
CA SER A 29 29.18 2.77 17.37
C SER A 29 28.95 2.73 15.86
N SER A 30 27.78 2.27 15.43
CA SER A 30 27.41 2.09 14.03
C SER A 30 27.10 3.44 13.43
N THR A 31 28.10 4.06 12.81
CA THR A 31 27.87 5.17 11.89
C THR A 31 26.99 4.68 10.74
N CYS A 32 25.85 5.33 10.51
CA CYS A 32 24.93 5.03 9.42
C CYS A 32 25.62 5.32 8.07
N THR A 33 26.35 4.35 7.53
CA THR A 33 27.15 4.55 6.29
C THR A 33 26.79 3.57 5.16
N SER A 34 25.76 2.73 5.34
CA SER A 34 25.32 1.85 4.26
C SER A 34 24.46 2.59 3.25
N SER A 35 24.78 2.43 1.96
CA SER A 35 23.97 2.88 0.83
C SER A 35 22.91 1.86 0.40
N ASP A 36 22.92 0.66 0.98
CA ASP A 36 21.94 -0.37 0.65
C ASP A 36 20.57 -0.02 1.23
N VAL A 37 19.51 -0.17 0.42
CA VAL A 37 18.14 0.11 0.85
C VAL A 37 17.33 -1.18 0.87
N SER A 38 16.99 -1.65 2.08
CA SER A 38 16.12 -2.80 2.31
C SER A 38 14.77 -2.43 2.91
N PHE A 39 14.69 -1.27 3.56
CA PHE A 39 13.50 -0.76 4.22
C PHE A 39 13.22 0.68 3.78
N LEU A 40 11.93 1.00 3.70
CA LEU A 40 11.40 2.31 3.33
C LEU A 40 10.29 2.68 4.31
N ALA A 41 10.31 3.91 4.81
CA ALA A 41 9.23 4.49 5.59
C ALA A 41 8.85 5.85 5.01
N VAL A 42 7.55 6.13 4.96
CA VAL A 42 6.99 7.36 4.40
C VAL A 42 5.94 7.93 5.36
N GLY A 43 5.73 9.24 5.35
CA GLY A 43 4.76 9.85 6.26
C GLY A 43 4.50 11.34 6.04
N ALA A 44 4.14 12.00 7.14
CA ALA A 44 3.70 13.40 7.13
C ALA A 44 4.77 14.36 6.61
N SER A 45 4.33 15.48 6.03
CA SER A 45 5.21 16.58 5.59
C SER A 45 6.35 16.14 4.65
N GLY A 46 6.08 15.18 3.76
CA GLY A 46 7.07 14.67 2.81
C GLY A 46 8.12 13.75 3.44
N THR A 47 7.91 13.25 4.66
CA THR A 47 8.87 12.35 5.34
C THR A 47 9.11 11.11 4.51
N LEU A 48 10.39 10.87 4.16
CA LEU A 48 10.87 9.69 3.44
C LEU A 48 12.17 9.23 4.09
N LEU A 49 12.20 8.00 4.59
CA LEU A 49 13.34 7.41 5.28
C LEU A 49 13.70 6.07 4.64
N THR A 50 14.99 5.79 4.49
CA THR A 50 15.49 4.47 4.07
C THR A 50 16.40 3.85 5.11
N SER A 51 16.50 2.53 5.09
CA SER A 51 17.39 1.78 5.96
C SER A 51 17.86 0.48 5.31
N ALA A 52 19.08 0.07 5.63
CA ALA A 52 19.62 -1.23 5.24
C ALA A 52 19.18 -2.36 6.20
N ASP A 53 18.97 -2.04 7.48
CA ASP A 53 18.83 -3.02 8.56
C ASP A 53 17.56 -2.83 9.42
N GLY A 54 16.79 -1.76 9.18
CA GLY A 54 15.57 -1.42 9.91
C GLY A 54 15.83 -0.79 11.29
N THR A 55 17.08 -0.62 11.68
CA THR A 55 17.50 -0.03 12.96
C THR A 55 18.09 1.37 12.80
N CYS A 56 18.86 1.58 11.73
CA CYS A 56 19.47 2.85 11.39
C CYS A 56 18.76 3.46 10.18
N TRP A 57 18.18 4.65 10.34
CA TRP A 57 17.36 5.30 9.31
C TRP A 57 18.01 6.57 8.80
N THR A 58 18.02 6.74 7.47
CA THR A 58 18.54 7.92 6.79
C THR A 58 17.39 8.65 6.10
N ALA A 59 17.24 9.94 6.40
CA ALA A 59 16.26 10.78 5.72
C ALA A 59 16.69 11.07 4.28
N GLN A 60 15.74 10.98 3.35
CA GLN A 60 15.92 11.30 1.95
C GLN A 60 15.10 12.53 1.58
N THR A 61 15.56 13.28 0.59
CA THR A 61 14.80 14.43 0.06
C THR A 61 13.71 13.93 -0.88
N SER A 62 12.44 14.09 -0.49
CA SER A 62 11.28 13.73 -1.31
C SER A 62 10.91 14.78 -2.36
N GLY A 63 11.34 16.03 -2.17
CA GLY A 63 11.01 17.16 -3.05
C GLY A 63 9.58 17.68 -2.91
N THR A 64 8.84 17.28 -1.88
CA THR A 64 7.46 17.72 -1.61
C THR A 64 7.21 17.87 -0.11
N THR A 65 6.22 18.67 0.26
CA THR A 65 5.70 18.77 1.64
C THR A 65 4.38 18.03 1.82
N ASN A 66 3.85 17.40 0.77
CA ASN A 66 2.62 16.61 0.84
C ASN A 66 2.84 15.36 1.71
N ASN A 67 1.78 14.90 2.38
CA ASN A 67 1.84 13.65 3.14
C ASN A 67 2.02 12.47 2.19
N LEU A 68 3.02 11.64 2.46
CA LEU A 68 3.27 10.39 1.74
C LEU A 68 2.55 9.25 2.48
N ARG A 69 1.87 8.37 1.74
CA ARG A 69 0.89 7.43 2.29
C ARG A 69 1.27 5.97 2.14
N ALA A 70 1.73 5.59 0.96
CA ALA A 70 2.03 4.21 0.63
C ALA A 70 3.19 4.10 -0.35
N PHE A 71 3.74 2.90 -0.46
CA PHE A 71 4.78 2.60 -1.42
C PHE A 71 4.62 1.19 -1.98
N ALA A 72 5.13 0.98 -3.19
CA ALA A 72 5.25 -0.32 -3.84
C ALA A 72 6.61 -0.44 -4.50
N ILE A 73 7.17 -1.64 -4.53
CA ILE A 73 8.48 -1.89 -5.11
C ILE A 73 8.31 -2.95 -6.20
N LYS A 74 8.74 -2.61 -7.43
CA LYS A 74 9.02 -3.60 -8.45
C LYS A 74 10.41 -4.18 -8.18
N PRO A 75 10.53 -5.49 -7.89
CA PRO A 75 11.80 -6.09 -7.48
C PRO A 75 12.96 -5.72 -8.42
N SER A 76 14.05 -5.24 -7.82
CA SER A 76 15.31 -4.91 -8.50
C SER A 76 15.25 -3.83 -9.59
N THR A 77 14.18 -3.01 -9.68
CA THR A 77 14.12 -1.96 -10.72
C THR A 77 13.66 -0.59 -10.23
N ILE A 78 12.49 -0.49 -9.60
CA ILE A 78 11.88 0.82 -9.31
C ILE A 78 10.98 0.75 -8.07
N GLY A 79 11.14 1.72 -7.18
CA GLY A 79 10.22 1.99 -6.07
C GLY A 79 9.30 3.15 -6.42
N VAL A 80 8.02 3.02 -6.07
CA VAL A 80 6.99 4.06 -6.21
C VAL A 80 6.50 4.42 -4.81
N VAL A 81 6.40 5.72 -4.52
CA VAL A 81 5.73 6.27 -3.34
C VAL A 81 4.57 7.14 -3.82
N VAL A 82 3.44 7.05 -3.13
CA VAL A 82 2.23 7.82 -3.43
C VAL A 82 1.76 8.62 -2.21
N GLY A 83 0.98 9.67 -2.42
CA GLY A 83 0.47 10.49 -1.32
C GLY A 83 -0.56 11.53 -1.72
N TYR A 84 -0.72 12.53 -0.86
CA TYR A 84 -1.72 13.58 -0.99
C TYR A 84 -1.53 14.44 -2.24
N SER A 85 -2.63 15.04 -2.70
CA SER A 85 -2.66 15.94 -3.86
C SER A 85 -2.06 15.31 -5.12
N GLY A 86 -2.36 14.04 -5.38
CA GLY A 86 -1.88 13.31 -6.54
C GLY A 86 -0.38 13.01 -6.55
N THR A 87 0.31 13.07 -5.40
CA THR A 87 1.78 12.91 -5.34
C THR A 87 2.19 11.50 -5.77
N ILE A 88 3.13 11.41 -6.72
CA ILE A 88 3.84 10.18 -7.09
C ILE A 88 5.34 10.48 -7.14
N LEU A 89 6.14 9.70 -6.42
CA LEU A 89 7.61 9.75 -6.46
C LEU A 89 8.15 8.39 -6.90
N THR A 90 9.22 8.40 -7.69
CA THR A 90 9.91 7.19 -8.14
C THR A 90 11.38 7.20 -7.79
N THR A 91 11.95 6.03 -7.53
CA THR A 91 13.38 5.84 -7.31
C THR A 91 13.86 4.54 -7.95
N THR A 92 15.12 4.48 -8.38
CA THR A 92 15.79 3.24 -8.81
C THR A 92 16.89 2.77 -7.84
N ASP A 93 17.29 3.64 -6.90
CA ASP A 93 18.40 3.43 -5.97
C ASP A 93 17.99 3.58 -4.49
N GLY A 94 16.77 4.04 -4.22
CA GLY A 94 16.26 4.32 -2.87
C GLY A 94 16.74 5.66 -2.27
N THR A 95 17.69 6.34 -2.91
CA THR A 95 18.29 7.59 -2.41
C THR A 95 17.91 8.81 -3.23
N THR A 96 17.68 8.62 -4.53
CA THR A 96 17.28 9.68 -5.45
C THR A 96 15.81 9.51 -5.82
N TRP A 97 15.00 10.54 -5.55
CA TRP A 97 13.56 10.52 -5.76
C TRP A 97 13.12 11.57 -6.79
N THR A 98 12.35 11.12 -7.77
CA THR A 98 11.87 11.95 -8.87
C THR A 98 10.34 12.01 -8.86
N SER A 99 9.79 13.21 -8.85
CA SER A 99 8.34 13.44 -8.95
C SER A 99 7.79 13.04 -10.33
N ARG A 100 6.61 12.44 -10.36
CA ARG A 100 5.90 12.01 -11.58
C ARG A 100 4.50 12.59 -11.60
N THR A 101 4.05 12.95 -12.81
CA THR A 101 2.69 13.43 -13.03
C THR A 101 1.69 12.27 -12.93
N SER A 102 0.72 12.40 -12.02
CA SER A 102 -0.35 11.41 -11.83
C SER A 102 -1.57 11.65 -12.73
N GLY A 103 -1.80 12.89 -13.16
CA GLY A 103 -2.98 13.29 -13.91
C GLY A 103 -4.20 13.64 -13.04
N THR A 104 -4.08 13.57 -11.71
CA THR A 104 -5.15 13.88 -10.75
C THR A 104 -4.65 14.75 -9.61
N SER A 105 -5.55 15.51 -8.98
CA SER A 105 -5.29 16.22 -7.72
C SER A 105 -5.86 15.51 -6.50
N ASN A 106 -6.55 14.38 -6.68
CA ASN A 106 -7.09 13.59 -5.58
C ASN A 106 -5.96 12.93 -4.78
N ASP A 107 -6.20 12.66 -3.50
CA ASP A 107 -5.23 11.95 -2.67
C ASP A 107 -5.09 10.50 -3.16
N ILE A 108 -3.85 10.05 -3.30
CA ILE A 108 -3.53 8.67 -3.65
C ILE A 108 -3.19 7.96 -2.33
N ASN A 109 -4.08 7.06 -1.92
CA ASN A 109 -4.05 6.45 -0.59
C ASN A 109 -3.20 5.18 -0.54
N ASN A 110 -3.12 4.44 -1.66
CA ASN A 110 -2.42 3.16 -1.70
C ASN A 110 -1.89 2.85 -3.10
N VAL A 111 -0.83 2.04 -3.17
CA VAL A 111 -0.24 1.56 -4.42
C VAL A 111 0.21 0.12 -4.26
N HIS A 112 -0.04 -0.70 -5.28
CA HIS A 112 0.32 -2.11 -5.32
C HIS A 112 1.07 -2.41 -6.62
N TYR A 113 2.06 -3.30 -6.55
CA TYR A 113 2.76 -3.81 -7.71
C TYR A 113 2.41 -5.29 -7.92
N ASN A 114 2.08 -5.66 -9.16
CA ASN A 114 1.88 -7.04 -9.60
C ASN A 114 2.52 -7.28 -10.97
N SER A 115 2.25 -8.43 -11.59
CA SER A 115 2.83 -8.80 -12.89
C SER A 115 2.42 -7.88 -14.05
N ALA A 116 1.32 -7.13 -13.92
CA ALA A 116 0.86 -6.17 -14.92
C ALA A 116 1.47 -4.76 -14.71
N GLY A 117 2.05 -4.49 -13.54
CA GLY A 117 2.64 -3.20 -13.19
C GLY A 117 2.15 -2.67 -11.85
N PHE A 118 2.20 -1.34 -11.71
CA PHE A 118 1.68 -0.59 -10.59
C PHE A 118 0.20 -0.24 -10.78
N VAL A 119 -0.56 -0.37 -9.70
CA VAL A 119 -1.94 0.07 -9.59
C VAL A 119 -2.06 0.91 -8.33
N ALA A 120 -2.52 2.15 -8.46
CA ALA A 120 -2.74 3.06 -7.36
C ALA A 120 -4.22 3.40 -7.21
N VAL A 121 -4.69 3.48 -5.97
CA VAL A 121 -6.08 3.82 -5.63
C VAL A 121 -6.11 4.98 -4.64
N GLY A 122 -7.20 5.75 -4.66
CA GLY A 122 -7.32 6.95 -3.85
C GLY A 122 -8.73 7.45 -3.65
N ASP A 123 -8.85 8.73 -3.34
CA ASP A 123 -10.10 9.41 -3.04
C ASP A 123 -11.01 9.52 -4.27
N SER A 124 -12.33 9.59 -4.05
CA SER A 124 -13.34 9.70 -5.11
C SER A 124 -13.21 8.66 -6.23
N GLY A 125 -12.87 7.42 -5.86
CA GLY A 125 -12.70 6.31 -6.79
C GLY A 125 -11.44 6.36 -7.67
N THR A 126 -10.47 7.24 -7.36
CA THR A 126 -9.24 7.39 -8.14
C THR A 126 -8.59 6.03 -8.42
N LEU A 127 -8.30 5.76 -9.70
CA LEU A 127 -7.61 4.56 -10.16
C LEU A 127 -6.57 4.89 -11.22
N LEU A 128 -5.30 4.69 -10.88
CA LEU A 128 -4.18 4.92 -11.79
C LEU A 128 -3.41 3.63 -12.04
N THR A 129 -2.97 3.41 -13.27
CA THR A 129 -2.14 2.25 -13.65
C THR A 129 -0.87 2.67 -14.35
N SER A 130 0.22 1.94 -14.13
CA SER A 130 1.51 2.19 -14.80
C SER A 130 2.33 0.90 -14.92
N SER A 131 2.86 0.60 -16.11
CA SER A 131 3.73 -0.58 -16.31
C SER A 131 5.19 -0.34 -15.87
N ASP A 132 5.61 0.92 -15.81
CA ASP A 132 6.99 1.34 -15.56
C ASP A 132 7.16 2.20 -14.30
N GLY A 133 6.07 2.63 -13.66
CA GLY A 133 6.03 3.54 -12.52
C GLY A 133 6.29 5.02 -12.88
N ILE A 134 6.61 5.31 -14.14
CA ILE A 134 6.98 6.63 -14.64
C ILE A 134 5.79 7.29 -15.35
N THR A 135 5.15 6.56 -16.27
CA THR A 135 4.00 7.04 -17.03
C THR A 135 2.73 6.44 -16.46
N TRP A 136 1.79 7.28 -16.03
CA TRP A 136 0.55 6.86 -15.39
C TRP A 136 -0.65 7.11 -16.30
N THR A 137 -1.57 6.15 -16.32
CA THR A 137 -2.85 6.24 -17.02
C THR A 137 -3.97 6.31 -15.98
N ASP A 138 -4.82 7.31 -16.10
CA ASP A 138 -6.03 7.44 -15.29
C ASP A 138 -7.15 6.56 -15.87
N LYS A 139 -7.64 5.61 -15.06
CA LYS A 139 -8.73 4.69 -15.39
C LYS A 139 -9.99 4.93 -14.52
N THR A 140 -10.04 6.04 -13.78
CA THR A 140 -11.10 6.34 -12.81
C THR A 140 -12.49 6.26 -13.45
N SER A 141 -12.67 6.85 -14.64
CA SER A 141 -13.96 6.85 -15.34
C SER A 141 -14.38 5.49 -15.90
N SER A 142 -13.43 4.59 -16.16
CA SER A 142 -13.70 3.27 -16.76
C SER A 142 -14.24 2.28 -15.72
N CYS A 143 -13.77 2.40 -14.49
CA CYS A 143 -14.02 1.45 -13.41
C CYS A 143 -15.27 1.80 -12.58
N GLY A 144 -15.75 3.07 -12.62
CA GLY A 144 -17.00 3.48 -11.97
C GLY A 144 -16.99 3.41 -10.43
N MET A 145 -15.80 3.38 -9.82
CA MET A 145 -15.64 3.51 -8.37
C MET A 145 -15.92 4.94 -7.96
N THR A 146 -16.55 5.14 -6.80
CA THR A 146 -16.91 6.49 -6.32
C THR A 146 -16.50 6.76 -4.87
N GLU A 147 -16.29 5.72 -4.07
CA GLU A 147 -15.83 5.82 -2.68
C GLU A 147 -14.34 6.11 -2.59
N ASN A 148 -13.89 6.63 -1.44
CA ASN A 148 -12.46 6.69 -1.15
C ASN A 148 -11.95 5.26 -0.88
N LEU A 149 -10.85 4.91 -1.54
CA LEU A 149 -10.25 3.60 -1.45
C LEU A 149 -8.96 3.68 -0.64
N TRP A 150 -8.82 2.78 0.32
CA TRP A 150 -7.70 2.77 1.29
C TRP A 150 -6.76 1.59 1.10
N GLY A 151 -7.23 0.50 0.48
CA GLY A 151 -6.46 -0.72 0.26
C GLY A 151 -6.58 -1.24 -1.18
N ILE A 152 -5.48 -1.74 -1.72
CA ILE A 152 -5.42 -2.41 -3.01
C ILE A 152 -4.46 -3.60 -2.92
N SER A 153 -4.87 -4.74 -3.45
CA SER A 153 -4.04 -5.94 -3.55
C SER A 153 -4.52 -6.80 -4.71
N SER A 154 -3.72 -7.77 -5.14
CA SER A 154 -4.11 -8.68 -6.20
C SER A 154 -3.57 -10.08 -5.98
N ASN A 155 -4.29 -11.06 -6.55
CA ASN A 155 -3.74 -12.38 -6.81
C ASN A 155 -3.40 -12.49 -8.32
N SER A 156 -3.18 -13.70 -8.83
CA SER A 156 -2.84 -13.90 -10.24
C SER A 156 -3.99 -13.66 -11.22
N THR A 157 -5.23 -13.49 -10.76
CA THR A 157 -6.43 -13.39 -11.61
C THR A 157 -7.30 -12.17 -11.35
N VAL A 158 -7.25 -11.58 -10.16
CA VAL A 158 -8.12 -10.47 -9.75
C VAL A 158 -7.38 -9.46 -8.88
N GLY A 159 -7.56 -8.18 -9.22
CA GLY A 159 -7.26 -7.05 -8.36
C GLY A 159 -8.48 -6.69 -7.50
N VAL A 160 -8.23 -6.37 -6.24
CA VAL A 160 -9.25 -6.05 -5.24
C VAL A 160 -8.91 -4.71 -4.61
N ALA A 161 -9.87 -3.77 -4.62
CA ALA A 161 -9.78 -2.52 -3.88
C ALA A 161 -10.83 -2.48 -2.77
N VAL A 162 -10.50 -1.88 -1.63
CA VAL A 162 -11.42 -1.71 -0.49
C VAL A 162 -11.38 -0.27 0.02
N GLY A 163 -12.50 0.19 0.57
CA GLY A 163 -12.64 1.59 0.97
C GLY A 163 -13.78 1.88 1.93
N ASP A 164 -14.28 3.10 1.84
CA ASP A 164 -15.39 3.62 2.66
C ASP A 164 -16.67 2.79 2.49
N ASN A 165 -17.56 2.89 3.47
CA ASN A 165 -18.90 2.26 3.45
C ASN A 165 -18.88 0.75 3.18
N GLY A 166 -17.85 0.05 3.63
CA GLY A 166 -17.65 -1.38 3.36
C GLY A 166 -17.49 -1.69 1.88
N SER A 167 -17.04 -0.74 1.06
CA SER A 167 -16.90 -0.92 -0.37
C SER A 167 -15.80 -1.93 -0.71
N ILE A 168 -16.11 -2.81 -1.65
CA ILE A 168 -15.18 -3.77 -2.24
C ILE A 168 -15.39 -3.74 -3.74
N TYR A 169 -14.31 -3.55 -4.48
CA TYR A 169 -14.30 -3.58 -5.94
C TYR A 169 -13.35 -4.66 -6.44
N THR A 170 -13.73 -5.39 -7.47
CA THR A 170 -12.88 -6.38 -8.14
C THR A 170 -12.73 -6.07 -9.61
N SER A 171 -11.54 -6.28 -10.17
CA SER A 171 -11.27 -6.22 -11.61
C SER A 171 -10.35 -7.37 -12.03
N ALA A 172 -10.62 -7.97 -13.18
CA ALA A 172 -9.79 -9.02 -13.79
C ALA A 172 -8.97 -8.52 -14.99
N ASP A 173 -9.13 -7.24 -15.36
CA ASP A 173 -8.60 -6.61 -16.57
C ASP A 173 -7.87 -5.30 -16.25
N ALA A 174 -7.11 -5.32 -15.15
CA ALA A 174 -6.27 -4.20 -14.73
C ALA A 174 -7.02 -2.85 -14.66
N GLY A 175 -8.26 -2.88 -14.18
CA GLY A 175 -9.06 -1.67 -13.96
C GLY A 175 -9.84 -1.16 -15.17
N ASP A 176 -9.88 -1.91 -16.28
CA ASP A 176 -10.71 -1.53 -17.42
C ASP A 176 -12.20 -1.72 -17.12
N ASN A 177 -12.55 -2.76 -16.36
CA ASN A 177 -13.88 -2.98 -15.82
C ASN A 177 -13.81 -3.40 -14.35
N CYS A 178 -14.72 -2.87 -13.55
CA CYS A 178 -14.79 -3.17 -12.14
C CYS A 178 -16.21 -3.56 -11.72
N THR A 179 -16.27 -4.45 -10.75
CA THR A 179 -17.53 -4.91 -10.16
C THR A 179 -17.52 -4.64 -8.67
N LYS A 180 -18.51 -3.87 -8.20
CA LYS A 180 -18.76 -3.70 -6.76
C LYS A 180 -19.25 -5.03 -6.17
N ARG A 181 -18.67 -5.45 -5.06
CA ARG A 181 -19.02 -6.69 -4.34
C ARG A 181 -19.68 -6.37 -3.01
N THR A 182 -20.60 -7.23 -2.59
CA THR A 182 -21.25 -7.13 -1.29
C THR A 182 -20.29 -7.61 -0.20
N SER A 183 -19.96 -6.72 0.74
CA SER A 183 -19.17 -7.03 1.94
C SER A 183 -20.04 -7.49 3.12
N GLY A 184 -21.32 -7.13 3.13
CA GLY A 184 -22.25 -7.41 4.22
C GLY A 184 -22.09 -6.47 5.43
N ILE A 185 -21.28 -5.42 5.31
CA ILE A 185 -21.01 -4.42 6.36
C ILE A 185 -21.05 -3.01 5.79
N THR A 186 -21.15 -2.02 6.67
CA THR A 186 -21.05 -0.59 6.32
C THR A 186 -19.80 0.09 6.91
N SER A 187 -19.08 -0.59 7.80
CA SER A 187 -17.82 -0.09 8.35
C SER A 187 -16.75 0.01 7.26
N GLU A 188 -15.94 1.06 7.31
CA GLU A 188 -14.89 1.34 6.33
C GLU A 188 -13.71 0.37 6.52
N PHE A 189 -13.07 0.01 5.41
CA PHE A 189 -11.81 -0.72 5.40
C PHE A 189 -10.63 0.24 5.39
N ASN A 190 -9.60 -0.05 6.18
CA ASN A 190 -8.36 0.73 6.23
C ASN A 190 -7.20 0.03 5.51
N GLY A 191 -7.32 -1.27 5.23
CA GLY A 191 -6.25 -2.04 4.62
C GLY A 191 -6.71 -3.33 3.98
N LEU A 192 -5.93 -3.79 3.02
CA LEU A 192 -6.12 -5.04 2.30
C LEU A 192 -4.75 -5.66 2.02
N LEU A 193 -4.65 -6.97 2.24
CA LEU A 193 -3.50 -7.76 1.83
C LEU A 193 -3.96 -9.05 1.17
N TYR A 194 -3.14 -9.56 0.25
CA TYR A 194 -3.26 -10.91 -0.27
C TYR A 194 -2.01 -11.70 0.11
N GLY A 195 -2.20 -12.88 0.69
CA GLY A 195 -1.12 -13.77 1.07
C GLY A 195 -1.65 -15.14 1.45
N ASN A 196 -0.85 -16.19 1.23
CA ASN A 196 -1.25 -17.57 1.51
C ASN A 196 -2.63 -17.91 0.90
N SER A 197 -2.80 -17.54 -0.38
CA SER A 197 -4.03 -17.72 -1.16
C SER A 197 -5.29 -17.05 -0.59
N THR A 198 -5.14 -16.08 0.29
CA THR A 198 -6.26 -15.43 0.99
C THR A 198 -6.12 -13.92 0.96
N PHE A 199 -7.18 -13.24 0.53
CA PHE A 199 -7.38 -11.82 0.79
C PHE A 199 -7.84 -11.62 2.22
N VAL A 200 -7.26 -10.64 2.90
CA VAL A 200 -7.66 -10.20 4.24
C VAL A 200 -7.89 -8.70 4.20
N ALA A 201 -9.15 -8.28 4.36
CA ALA A 201 -9.54 -6.89 4.48
C ALA A 201 -9.77 -6.56 5.96
N VAL A 202 -9.22 -5.44 6.42
CA VAL A 202 -9.30 -4.98 7.81
C VAL A 202 -9.84 -3.57 7.88
N GLY A 203 -10.62 -3.26 8.91
CA GLY A 203 -11.33 -1.98 9.04
C GLY A 203 -11.61 -1.57 10.49
N TYR A 204 -12.42 -0.54 10.66
CA TYR A 204 -12.86 -0.07 11.98
C TYR A 204 -13.75 -1.08 12.71
N SER A 205 -13.94 -0.88 14.02
CA SER A 205 -14.80 -1.73 14.87
C SER A 205 -14.35 -3.20 14.91
N GLY A 206 -13.05 -3.44 14.76
CA GLY A 206 -12.49 -4.79 14.70
C GLY A 206 -12.92 -5.57 13.44
N THR A 207 -13.30 -4.89 12.36
CA THR A 207 -13.72 -5.56 11.13
C THR A 207 -12.57 -6.37 10.52
N ILE A 208 -12.80 -7.67 10.30
CA ILE A 208 -11.93 -8.54 9.50
C ILE A 208 -12.80 -9.33 8.55
N LEU A 209 -12.59 -9.17 7.24
CA LEU A 209 -13.16 -10.05 6.22
C LEU A 209 -12.06 -10.83 5.50
N THR A 210 -12.35 -12.09 5.16
CA THR A 210 -11.46 -12.93 4.34
C THR A 210 -12.16 -13.42 3.09
N SER A 211 -11.39 -13.57 2.01
CA SER A 211 -11.85 -14.17 0.75
C SER A 211 -10.71 -14.92 0.07
N ASP A 212 -10.97 -16.05 -0.56
CA ASP A 212 -10.00 -16.76 -1.40
C ASP A 212 -9.97 -16.22 -2.85
N ASN A 213 -11.11 -15.70 -3.31
CA ASN A 213 -11.36 -15.31 -4.70
C ASN A 213 -11.66 -13.83 -4.91
N GLY A 214 -11.72 -13.03 -3.83
CA GLY A 214 -11.99 -11.59 -3.87
C GLY A 214 -13.45 -11.20 -4.10
N THR A 215 -14.35 -12.16 -4.36
CA THR A 215 -15.77 -11.92 -4.67
C THR A 215 -16.71 -12.26 -3.52
N THR A 216 -16.45 -13.37 -2.81
CA THR A 216 -17.25 -13.83 -1.67
C THR A 216 -16.47 -13.62 -0.39
N TRP A 217 -17.03 -12.88 0.55
CA TRP A 217 -16.35 -12.45 1.77
C TRP A 217 -16.99 -13.05 3.01
N THR A 218 -16.15 -13.54 3.92
CA THR A 218 -16.58 -14.09 5.20
C THR A 218 -16.04 -13.23 6.34
N SER A 219 -16.92 -12.79 7.24
CA SER A 219 -16.53 -12.08 8.46
C SER A 219 -15.82 -13.01 9.44
N ARG A 220 -14.76 -12.50 10.07
CA ARG A 220 -13.96 -13.20 11.07
C ARG A 220 -13.99 -12.43 12.38
N THR A 221 -14.03 -13.17 13.49
CA THR A 221 -13.93 -12.60 14.83
C THR A 221 -12.52 -12.05 15.03
N SER A 222 -12.43 -10.76 15.35
CA SER A 222 -11.16 -10.08 15.68
C SER A 222 -10.74 -10.25 17.12
N GLY A 223 -11.70 -10.51 18.03
CA GLY A 223 -11.46 -10.44 19.47
C GLY A 223 -11.28 -9.01 20.01
N THR A 224 -11.53 -7.99 19.18
CA THR A 224 -11.44 -6.56 19.53
C THR A 224 -12.67 -5.82 19.00
N SER A 225 -13.15 -4.79 19.71
CA SER A 225 -14.43 -4.11 19.40
C SER A 225 -14.32 -2.59 19.35
N ASN A 226 -13.16 -2.03 19.00
CA ASN A 226 -12.94 -0.58 18.97
C ASN A 226 -13.37 0.02 17.63
#